data_AF-A0A7G9YTG6-F1
#
_entry.id   AF-A0A7G9YTG6-F1
#
_cell.length_a   1.000
_cell.length_b   1.000
_cell.length_c   1.000
_cell.angle_alpha   90.00
_cell.angle_beta   90.00
_cell.angle_gamma   90.00
#
_symmetry.space_group_name_H-M   'P 1'
#
loop_
_entity.id
_entity.type
_entity.pdbx_description
1 polymer ?
#
loop_
_entity_poly.entity_id
_entity_poly.type
_entity_poly.pdbx_seq_one_letter_code
_entity_poly.pdbx_strand_id
1 'polypeptide(L)'
;MSAIAQEKHLQDIGEVKEIVGKVIDLRVIPESEAKKVIKKYIREHPGCITSEIIENLNLDPALAVEALNVLEEEGKVRGEEVE
;
A
#
# COMPACT_ATOMS: atom_id res chain seq x y z
N MET A 1 -4.71 51.87 -37.70
CA MET A 1 -3.48 51.38 -37.04
C MET A 1 -3.89 50.80 -35.71
N SER A 2 -3.59 49.52 -35.48
CA SER A 2 -4.28 48.64 -34.53
C SER A 2 -3.82 48.80 -33.07
N ALA A 3 -4.70 48.38 -32.18
CA ALA A 3 -4.77 48.62 -30.74
C ALA A 3 -3.61 48.07 -29.89
N ILE A 4 -3.36 48.81 -28.80
CA ILE A 4 -2.67 48.39 -27.57
C ILE A 4 -3.59 47.45 -26.80
N ALA A 5 -3.11 46.28 -26.38
CA ALA A 5 -3.42 45.69 -25.07
C ALA A 5 -2.54 44.45 -24.83
N GLN A 6 -1.91 44.45 -23.66
CA GLN A 6 -1.13 43.36 -23.09
C GLN A 6 -2.08 42.25 -22.60
N GLU A 7 -1.69 41.00 -22.72
CA GLU A 7 -2.13 39.97 -21.78
C GLU A 7 -1.02 38.96 -21.51
N LYS A 8 -0.30 39.21 -20.41
CA LYS A 8 0.60 38.26 -19.74
C LYS A 8 -0.28 37.27 -18.98
N HIS A 9 -0.30 36.00 -19.39
CA HIS A 9 -0.77 34.95 -18.49
C HIS A 9 -0.13 33.60 -18.82
N LEU A 10 1.03 33.33 -18.23
CA LEU A 10 1.36 31.97 -17.82
C LEU A 10 1.83 32.08 -16.37
N GLN A 11 0.95 31.70 -15.46
CA GLN A 11 1.27 31.55 -14.04
C GLN A 11 2.04 30.24 -13.86
N ASP A 12 3.04 30.32 -12.99
CA ASP A 12 4.03 29.30 -12.68
C ASP A 12 3.39 27.95 -12.36
N ILE A 13 3.75 26.93 -13.14
CA ILE A 13 3.51 25.53 -12.77
C ILE A 13 4.54 25.25 -11.67
N GLY A 14 4.09 25.37 -10.42
CA GLY A 14 4.91 25.10 -9.24
C GLY A 14 5.66 23.79 -9.37
N GLU A 15 6.92 23.81 -8.95
CA GLU A 15 7.86 22.68 -8.92
C GLU A 15 7.13 21.38 -8.56
N VAL A 16 7.09 20.43 -9.50
CA VAL A 16 6.73 19.05 -9.20
C VAL A 16 7.86 18.52 -8.33
N LYS A 17 7.69 18.63 -7.00
CA LYS A 17 8.53 17.91 -6.04
C LYS A 17 8.42 16.44 -6.40
N GLU A 18 9.55 15.90 -6.81
CA GLU A 18 9.77 14.50 -7.17
C GLU A 18 9.07 13.59 -6.15
N ILE A 19 7.96 12.96 -6.54
CA ILE A 19 7.34 11.90 -5.76
C ILE A 19 8.29 10.72 -5.90
N VAL A 20 9.26 10.59 -4.99
CA VAL A 20 10.12 9.40 -4.90
C VAL A 20 9.28 8.28 -4.30
N GLY A 21 8.33 7.77 -5.08
CA GLY A 21 7.56 6.58 -4.74
C GLY A 21 8.43 5.34 -4.92
N LYS A 22 8.50 4.48 -3.91
CA LYS A 22 9.08 3.16 -4.07
C LYS A 22 8.14 2.34 -4.96
N VAL A 23 8.56 2.04 -6.18
CA VAL A 23 7.84 1.07 -7.03
C VAL A 23 8.09 -0.32 -6.45
N ILE A 24 7.02 -0.97 -5.98
CA ILE A 24 7.06 -2.35 -5.50
C ILE A 24 6.29 -3.25 -6.45
N ASP A 25 6.91 -4.36 -6.86
CA ASP A 25 6.24 -5.39 -7.64
C ASP A 25 5.43 -6.28 -6.70
N LEU A 26 4.11 -6.16 -6.77
CA LEU A 26 3.20 -6.93 -5.94
C LEU A 26 3.08 -8.36 -6.44
N ARG A 27 3.27 -9.32 -5.53
CA ARG A 27 3.13 -10.74 -5.76
C ARG A 27 1.66 -11.14 -5.62
N VAL A 28 1.12 -11.72 -6.69
CA VAL A 28 -0.15 -12.44 -6.67
C VAL A 28 0.20 -13.93 -6.58
N ILE A 29 -0.05 -14.52 -5.41
CA ILE A 29 0.18 -15.94 -5.13
C ILE A 29 -1.14 -16.60 -4.69
N PRO A 30 -1.24 -17.93 -4.71
CA PRO A 30 -2.44 -18.61 -4.19
C PRO A 30 -2.72 -18.21 -2.74
N GLU A 31 -3.98 -17.99 -2.39
CA GLU A 31 -4.41 -17.60 -1.04
C GLU A 31 -3.87 -18.55 0.04
N SER A 32 -3.87 -19.86 -0.23
CA SER A 32 -3.31 -20.86 0.69
C SER A 32 -1.81 -20.66 1.00
N GLU A 33 -1.05 -20.11 0.06
CA GLU A 33 0.35 -19.76 0.23
C GLU A 33 0.49 -18.40 0.93
N ALA A 34 -0.33 -17.41 0.55
CA ALA A 34 -0.43 -16.12 1.23
C ALA A 34 -0.65 -16.30 2.74
N LYS A 35 -1.61 -17.15 3.13
CA LYS A 35 -1.88 -17.49 4.53
C LYS A 35 -0.66 -18.07 5.25
N LYS A 36 0.13 -18.92 4.58
CA LYS A 36 1.35 -19.50 5.18
C LYS A 36 2.41 -18.45 5.43
N VAL A 37 2.68 -17.60 4.45
CA VAL A 37 3.72 -16.57 4.57
C VAL A 37 3.31 -15.46 5.54
N ILE A 38 2.04 -15.07 5.56
CA ILE A 38 1.49 -14.09 6.50
C ILE A 38 1.58 -14.62 7.94
N LYS A 39 1.13 -15.85 8.20
CA LYS A 39 1.26 -16.46 9.54
C LYS A 39 2.70 -16.54 10.01
N LYS A 40 3.62 -16.87 9.11
CA LYS A 40 5.05 -16.91 9.42
C LYS A 40 5.55 -15.52 9.80
N TYR A 41 5.22 -14.51 8.99
CA TYR A 41 5.62 -13.13 9.21
C TYR A 41 5.12 -12.59 10.56
N ILE A 42 3.83 -12.78 10.88
CA ILE A 42 3.23 -12.33 12.16
C ILE A 42 3.90 -13.01 13.36
N ARG A 43 4.26 -14.30 13.25
CA ARG A 43 4.99 -15.00 14.33
C ARG A 43 6.38 -14.43 14.56
N GLU A 44 7.04 -14.00 13.49
CA GLU A 44 8.37 -13.38 13.55
C GLU A 44 8.29 -11.90 13.95
N HIS A 45 7.14 -11.23 13.74
CA HIS A 45 6.92 -9.81 13.99
C HIS A 45 5.58 -9.58 14.74
N PRO A 46 5.50 -9.92 16.04
CA PRO A 46 4.28 -9.73 16.82
C PRO A 46 3.90 -8.24 16.91
N GLY A 47 2.62 -7.94 16.71
CA GLY A 47 2.11 -6.56 16.75
C GLY A 47 2.36 -5.76 15.47
N CYS A 48 2.78 -6.41 14.38
CA CYS A 48 2.90 -5.75 13.08
C CYS A 48 1.54 -5.27 12.56
N ILE A 49 1.57 -4.21 11.77
CA ILE A 49 0.37 -3.66 11.11
C ILE A 49 0.21 -4.21 9.69
N THR A 50 -1.00 -4.15 9.14
CA THR A 50 -1.34 -4.70 7.83
C THR A 50 -0.47 -4.14 6.69
N SER A 51 -0.15 -2.84 6.72
CA SER A 51 0.73 -2.22 5.71
C SER A 51 2.14 -2.82 5.72
N GLU A 52 2.71 -3.10 6.89
CA GLU A 52 4.01 -3.76 7.00
C GLU A 52 3.99 -5.16 6.40
N ILE A 53 2.90 -5.91 6.58
CA ILE A 53 2.74 -7.24 5.99
C ILE A 53 2.73 -7.12 4.45
N ILE A 54 1.93 -6.18 3.92
CA ILE A 54 1.81 -5.94 2.47
C ILE A 54 3.16 -5.55 1.88
N GLU A 55 3.85 -4.58 2.48
CA GLU A 55 5.11 -4.04 1.96
C GLU A 55 6.27 -5.02 2.10
N ASN A 56 6.43 -5.67 3.25
CA ASN A 56 7.57 -6.57 3.48
C ASN A 56 7.41 -7.91 2.78
N LEU A 57 6.17 -8.37 2.58
CA LEU A 57 5.90 -9.56 1.77
C LEU A 57 5.65 -9.24 0.31
N ASN A 58 5.64 -7.97 -0.09
CA ASN A 58 5.22 -7.51 -1.43
C ASN A 58 3.96 -8.25 -1.88
N LEU A 59 2.93 -8.33 -1.05
CA LEU A 59 1.68 -9.01 -1.40
C LEU A 59 0.71 -8.01 -2.00
N ASP A 60 -0.09 -8.46 -2.97
CA ASP A 60 -1.25 -7.70 -3.39
C ASP A 60 -2.12 -7.33 -2.15
N PRO A 61 -2.50 -6.05 -1.98
CA PRO A 61 -3.27 -5.61 -0.82
C PRO A 61 -4.59 -6.34 -0.63
N ALA A 62 -5.33 -6.62 -1.71
CA ALA A 62 -6.61 -7.30 -1.62
C ALA A 62 -6.41 -8.75 -1.16
N LEU A 63 -5.43 -9.44 -1.75
CA LEU A 63 -5.04 -10.80 -1.34
C LEU A 63 -4.59 -10.85 0.13
N ALA A 64 -3.81 -9.87 0.58
CA ALA A 64 -3.32 -9.82 1.96
C ALA A 64 -4.48 -9.64 2.95
N VAL A 65 -5.41 -8.74 2.67
CA VAL A 65 -6.60 -8.49 3.51
C VAL A 65 -7.51 -9.71 3.54
N GLU A 66 -7.80 -10.33 2.38
CA GLU A 66 -8.61 -11.55 2.31
C GLU A 66 -7.98 -12.68 3.12
N ALA A 67 -6.68 -12.92 2.96
CA ALA A 67 -5.96 -13.95 3.71
C ALA A 67 -5.94 -13.67 5.22
N LEU A 68 -5.79 -12.41 5.64
CA LEU A 68 -5.85 -12.02 7.06
C LEU A 68 -7.23 -12.26 7.66
N ASN A 69 -8.31 -11.87 6.97
CA ASN A 69 -9.68 -12.10 7.41
C ASN A 69 -9.96 -13.59 7.62
N VAL A 70 -9.59 -14.44 6.65
CA VAL A 70 -9.76 -15.90 6.78
C VAL A 70 -8.98 -16.45 7.97
N LEU A 71 -7.74 -15.97 8.19
CA LEU A 71 -6.94 -16.41 9.33
C LEU A 71 -7.51 -15.98 10.67
N GLU A 72 -8.15 -14.82 10.73
CA GLU A 72 -8.82 -14.31 11.92
C GLU A 72 -10.10 -15.11 12.21
N GLU A 73 -10.92 -15.38 11.19
CA GLU A 73 -12.10 -16.26 11.29
C GLU A 73 -11.72 -17.67 11.77
N GLU A 74 -10.57 -18.20 11.33
CA GLU A 74 -10.00 -19.48 11.79
C GLU A 74 -9.38 -19.42 13.21
N GLY A 75 -9.36 -18.24 13.85
CA GLY A 75 -8.75 -18.00 15.17
C GLY A 75 -7.23 -18.19 15.19
N LYS A 76 -6.55 -18.01 14.05
CA LYS A 76 -5.08 -18.17 13.92
C LYS A 76 -4.32 -16.88 14.15
N VAL A 77 -4.96 -15.74 13.93
CA VAL A 77 -4.45 -14.39 14.17
C VAL A 77 -5.58 -13.57 14.79
N ARG A 78 -5.26 -12.37 15.28
CA ARG A 78 -6.23 -11.41 15.80
C ARG A 78 -5.81 -10.02 15.34
N GLY A 79 -6.75 -9.27 14.76
CA GLY A 79 -6.60 -7.86 14.45
C GLY A 79 -7.09 -6.99 15.60
N GLU A 80 -6.49 -5.81 15.73
CA GLU A 80 -6.99 -4.71 16.57
C GLU A 80 -6.93 -3.42 15.75
N GLU A 81 -7.91 -2.53 15.94
CA GLU A 81 -7.84 -1.21 15.34
C GLU A 81 -6.74 -0.39 16.05
N VAL A 82 -5.99 0.36 15.25
CA VAL A 82 -4.95 1.28 15.74
C VAL A 82 -5.48 2.71 15.68
N GLU A 83 -5.41 3.43 16.81
CA GLU A 83 -5.77 4.86 16.94
C GLU A 83 -4.67 5.80 16.45
#